data_AF-Q5G2L5-F1
#
_entry.id   AF-Q5G2L5-F1
#
_cell.length_a   1.000
_cell.length_b   1.000
_cell.length_c   1.000
_cell.angle_alpha   90.00
_cell.angle_beta   90.00
_cell.angle_gamma   90.00
#
_symmetry.space_group_name_H-M   'P 1'
#
loop_
_entity.id
_entity.type
_entity.pdbx_description
1 polymer ?
#
loop_
_entity_poly.entity_id
_entity_poly.type
_entity_poly.pdbx_seq_one_letter_code
_entity_poly.pdbx_strand_id
1 'polypeptide(L)'
;GLKGGFGTIRVGSLNSPLKNTGANVNAWESGKYTGEFLEISKMAGREHRYLSARYDSPEFAGFSGSVQYAPKDNSGSNGESYHVGLNYRNGGFFAQYAGLFQRYGEGTKKIEYDNQFYSIPSLFVEKLQVHRLVGGYDNNALYASVAAQQQDAKLYRTWHANSHNSQTEVAATAAYRFG
;
A
#
# COMPACT_ATOMS: atom_id res chain seq x y z
N GLY A 1 -15.32 -9.97 11.95
CA GLY A 1 -15.06 -8.61 12.46
C GLY A 1 -16.31 -8.07 13.15
N LEU A 2 -16.20 -6.93 13.83
CA LEU A 2 -17.28 -6.27 14.55
C LEU A 2 -17.44 -4.83 14.03
N LYS A 3 -18.69 -4.33 14.00
CA LYS A 3 -19.01 -2.96 13.57
C LYS A 3 -20.02 -2.34 14.53
N GLY A 4 -19.83 -1.08 14.89
CA GLY A 4 -20.74 -0.32 15.74
C GLY A 4 -20.45 1.18 15.67
N GLY A 5 -20.99 1.95 16.63
CA GLY A 5 -20.73 3.40 16.72
C GLY A 5 -19.25 3.75 16.92
N PHE A 6 -18.45 2.80 17.40
CA PHE A 6 -17.00 2.92 17.51
C PHE A 6 -16.26 2.77 16.17
N GLY A 7 -16.93 2.43 15.07
CA GLY A 7 -16.28 2.10 13.80
C GLY A 7 -16.30 0.60 13.52
N THR A 8 -15.26 0.10 12.83
CA THR A 8 -15.17 -1.30 12.40
C THR A 8 -13.83 -1.90 12.77
N ILE A 9 -13.83 -3.08 13.40
CA ILE A 9 -12.63 -3.88 13.67
C ILE A 9 -12.71 -5.19 12.88
N ARG A 10 -11.65 -5.52 12.15
CA ARG A 10 -11.57 -6.73 11.32
C ARG A 10 -10.26 -7.45 11.58
N VAL A 11 -10.29 -8.78 11.51
CA VAL A 11 -9.12 -9.64 11.56
C VAL A 11 -9.27 -10.67 10.44
N GLY A 12 -8.19 -10.96 9.72
CA GLY A 12 -8.16 -11.95 8.64
C GLY A 12 -7.19 -11.56 7.53
N SER A 13 -7.36 -12.12 6.34
CA SER A 13 -6.66 -11.66 5.14
C SER A 13 -7.35 -10.38 4.65
N LEU A 14 -6.71 -9.23 4.85
CA LEU A 14 -7.31 -7.90 4.62
C LEU A 14 -6.45 -7.08 3.66
N ASN A 15 -7.10 -6.33 2.76
CA ASN A 15 -6.42 -5.31 1.93
C ASN A 15 -5.75 -4.27 2.84
N SER A 16 -4.52 -3.87 2.51
CA SER A 16 -3.88 -2.72 3.15
C SER A 16 -4.60 -1.40 2.81
N PRO A 17 -4.45 -0.35 3.63
CA PRO A 17 -4.84 1.01 3.25
C PRO A 17 -4.27 1.43 1.89
N LEU A 18 -3.01 1.08 1.59
CA LEU A 18 -2.37 1.37 0.31
C LEU A 18 -3.08 0.68 -0.86
N LYS A 19 -3.48 -0.60 -0.69
CA LYS A 19 -4.29 -1.32 -1.67
C LYS A 19 -5.67 -0.71 -1.87
N ASN A 20 -6.27 -0.15 -0.83
CA ASN A 20 -7.59 0.48 -0.94
C ASN A 20 -7.57 1.77 -1.75
N THR A 21 -6.47 2.52 -1.77
CA THR A 21 -6.36 3.70 -2.65
C THR A 21 -6.17 3.30 -4.11
N GLY A 22 -5.80 2.05 -4.39
CA GLY A 22 -5.54 1.56 -5.75
C GLY A 22 -6.72 1.75 -6.70
N ALA A 23 -7.95 1.70 -6.19
CA ALA A 23 -9.16 1.98 -6.98
C ALA A 23 -9.19 3.39 -7.60
N ASN A 24 -8.55 4.37 -6.95
CA ASN A 24 -8.44 5.74 -7.45
C ASN A 24 -7.12 5.99 -8.23
N VAL A 25 -6.27 4.97 -8.37
CA VAL A 25 -4.99 5.03 -9.10
C VAL A 25 -5.05 4.24 -10.40
N ASN A 26 -5.58 3.02 -10.34
CA ASN A 26 -5.66 2.09 -11.46
C ASN A 26 -7.13 1.63 -11.64
N ALA A 27 -7.82 2.27 -12.57
CA ALA A 27 -9.21 1.97 -12.92
C ALA A 27 -9.35 1.00 -14.10
N TRP A 28 -8.22 0.46 -14.60
CA TRP A 28 -8.16 -0.38 -15.80
C TRP A 28 -8.27 -1.86 -15.43
N GLU A 29 -8.85 -2.65 -16.33
CA GLU A 29 -8.89 -4.10 -16.23
C GLU A 29 -8.09 -4.71 -17.38
N SER A 30 -7.22 -5.67 -17.08
CA SER A 30 -6.49 -6.43 -18.10
C SER A 30 -6.19 -7.86 -17.68
N GLY A 31 -5.67 -8.65 -18.61
CA GLY A 31 -5.18 -10.00 -18.32
C GLY A 31 -3.87 -9.99 -17.52
N LYS A 32 -3.59 -11.11 -16.84
CA LYS A 32 -2.39 -11.29 -15.99
C LYS A 32 -1.06 -10.85 -16.62
N TYR A 33 -0.91 -11.01 -17.94
CA TYR A 33 0.35 -10.74 -18.66
C TYR A 33 0.38 -9.39 -19.37
N THR A 34 -0.68 -8.58 -19.26
CA THR A 34 -0.82 -7.31 -19.99
C THR A 34 -0.90 -6.08 -19.08
N GLY A 35 -0.95 -6.27 -17.76
CA GLY A 35 -1.12 -5.19 -16.80
C GLY A 35 0.00 -4.12 -16.83
N GLU A 36 1.21 -4.46 -17.26
CA GLU A 36 2.29 -3.48 -17.40
C GLU A 36 2.07 -2.47 -18.54
N PHE A 37 1.22 -2.82 -19.51
CA PHE A 37 0.96 -2.02 -20.71
C PHE A 37 -0.46 -1.44 -20.75
N LEU A 38 -1.43 -2.18 -20.22
CA LEU A 38 -2.86 -1.81 -20.27
C LEU A 38 -3.37 -1.21 -18.96
N GLU A 39 -2.54 -1.16 -17.91
CA GLU A 39 -2.93 -0.66 -16.59
C GLU A 39 -1.82 0.18 -15.94
N ILE A 40 -2.15 0.82 -14.82
CA ILE A 40 -1.19 1.54 -13.97
C ILE A 40 -0.65 0.59 -12.89
N SER A 41 -0.12 -0.54 -13.34
CA SER A 41 0.26 -1.67 -12.47
C SER A 41 1.57 -1.47 -11.71
N LYS A 42 2.51 -0.67 -12.23
CA LYS A 42 3.81 -0.40 -11.58
C LYS A 42 3.64 0.25 -10.22
N MET A 43 2.80 1.28 -10.13
CA MET A 43 2.47 1.93 -8.85
C MET A 43 1.75 0.97 -7.88
N ALA A 44 1.03 -0.03 -8.39
CA ALA A 44 0.35 -1.04 -7.59
C ALA A 44 1.29 -2.14 -7.04
N GLY A 45 2.59 -2.12 -7.37
CA GLY A 45 3.55 -3.14 -6.97
C GLY A 45 3.74 -3.33 -5.46
N ARG A 46 3.20 -2.43 -4.63
CA ARG A 46 3.21 -2.49 -3.15
C ARG A 46 1.83 -2.73 -2.53
N GLU A 47 0.82 -3.05 -3.35
CA GLU A 47 -0.56 -3.22 -2.91
C GLU A 47 -0.90 -4.67 -2.53
N HIS A 48 -0.66 -5.00 -1.27
CA HIS A 48 -0.83 -6.37 -0.78
C HIS A 48 -2.03 -6.55 0.17
N ARG A 49 -2.40 -7.82 0.35
CA ARG A 49 -3.29 -8.28 1.43
C ARG A 49 -2.44 -8.89 2.53
N TYR A 50 -2.80 -8.63 3.78
CA TYR A 50 -2.06 -9.09 4.95
C TYR A 50 -2.97 -9.88 5.89
N LEU A 51 -2.46 -10.97 6.47
CA LEU A 51 -3.07 -11.61 7.63
C LEU A 51 -2.86 -10.70 8.85
N SER A 52 -3.87 -9.90 9.16
CA SER A 52 -3.72 -8.70 9.97
C SER A 52 -4.98 -8.37 10.77
N ALA A 53 -4.82 -7.47 11.74
CA ALA A 53 -5.92 -6.79 12.40
C ALA A 53 -6.01 -5.35 11.88
N ARG A 54 -7.22 -4.86 11.64
CA ARG A 54 -7.49 -3.53 11.11
C ARG A 54 -8.64 -2.86 11.84
N TYR A 55 -8.48 -1.59 12.13
CA TYR A 55 -9.53 -0.69 12.58
C TYR A 55 -9.80 0.36 11.50
N ASP A 56 -11.08 0.63 11.25
CA ASP A 56 -11.57 1.71 10.40
C ASP A 56 -12.50 2.58 11.24
N SER A 57 -12.22 3.90 11.29
CA SER A 57 -13.04 4.83 12.06
C SER A 57 -14.41 5.06 11.41
N PRO A 58 -15.41 5.54 12.17
CA PRO A 58 -16.56 6.19 11.58
C PRO A 58 -16.13 7.38 10.71
N GLU A 59 -17.01 7.79 9.80
CA GLU A 59 -16.86 9.07 9.11
C GLU A 59 -17.28 10.22 10.03
N PHE A 60 -16.48 11.27 10.08
CA PHE A 60 -16.78 12.50 10.81
C PHE A 60 -16.38 13.72 9.98
N ALA A 61 -17.35 14.57 9.64
CA ALA A 61 -17.15 15.76 8.81
C ALA A 61 -16.40 15.47 7.49
N GLY A 62 -16.74 14.35 6.83
CA GLY A 62 -16.10 13.90 5.59
C GLY A 62 -14.76 13.19 5.77
N PHE A 63 -14.20 13.14 7.00
CA PHE A 63 -12.96 12.43 7.30
C PHE A 63 -13.23 10.99 7.75
N SER A 64 -12.40 10.05 7.29
CA SER A 64 -12.33 8.69 7.83
C SER A 64 -10.89 8.18 7.86
N GLY A 65 -10.55 7.38 8.86
CA GLY A 65 -9.21 6.85 9.07
C GLY A 65 -9.18 5.33 9.14
N SER A 66 -8.02 4.77 8.87
CA SER A 66 -7.75 3.34 9.07
C SER A 66 -6.36 3.12 9.63
N VAL A 67 -6.24 2.16 10.54
CA VAL A 67 -4.96 1.65 11.04
C VAL A 67 -4.99 0.13 10.97
N GLN A 68 -3.91 -0.46 10.50
CA GLN A 68 -3.78 -1.90 10.31
C GLN A 68 -2.40 -2.37 10.72
N TYR A 69 -2.37 -3.52 11.38
CA TYR A 69 -1.15 -4.14 11.88
C TYR A 69 -1.10 -5.60 11.42
N ALA A 70 0.00 -5.97 10.76
CA ALA A 70 0.31 -7.36 10.45
C ALA A 70 1.38 -7.87 11.44
N PRO A 71 1.03 -8.84 12.30
CA PRO A 71 1.99 -9.39 13.27
C PRO A 71 3.16 -10.11 12.60
N LYS A 72 4.32 -10.08 13.25
CA LYS A 72 5.54 -10.77 12.79
C LYS A 72 5.30 -12.24 12.48
N ASP A 73 4.65 -12.97 13.37
CA ASP A 73 4.44 -14.42 13.21
C ASP A 73 3.52 -14.76 12.02
N ASN A 74 2.65 -13.82 11.62
CA ASN A 74 1.82 -13.95 10.40
C ASN A 74 2.57 -13.57 9.12
N SER A 75 3.62 -12.75 9.23
CA SER A 75 4.39 -12.21 8.11
C SER A 75 5.74 -12.92 7.91
N GLY A 76 6.09 -13.84 8.81
CA GLY A 76 7.31 -14.64 8.76
C GLY A 76 8.56 -13.76 8.75
N SER A 77 9.45 -14.02 7.80
CA SER A 77 10.74 -13.33 7.70
C SER A 77 10.64 -11.85 7.30
N ASN A 78 9.49 -11.40 6.77
CA ASN A 78 9.24 -9.99 6.48
C ASN A 78 8.93 -9.16 7.75
N GLY A 79 8.86 -9.79 8.93
CA GLY A 79 8.59 -9.08 10.18
C GLY A 79 7.22 -8.40 10.23
N GLU A 80 6.96 -7.67 11.31
CA GLU A 80 5.72 -6.91 11.44
C GLU A 80 5.65 -5.70 10.51
N SER A 81 4.42 -5.34 10.11
CA SER A 81 4.16 -4.14 9.30
C SER A 81 2.99 -3.32 9.85
N TYR A 82 3.09 -2.01 9.65
CA TYR A 82 2.14 -1.02 10.11
C TYR A 82 1.61 -0.26 8.90
N HIS A 83 0.31 -0.10 8.86
CA HIS A 83 -0.36 0.55 7.75
C HIS A 83 -1.35 1.57 8.28
N VAL A 84 -1.37 2.74 7.64
CA VAL A 84 -2.26 3.83 7.98
C VAL A 84 -2.94 4.34 6.73
N GLY A 85 -4.17 4.81 6.88
CA GLY A 85 -4.90 5.48 5.81
C GLY A 85 -5.76 6.60 6.37
N LEU A 86 -5.85 7.70 5.63
CA LEU A 86 -6.72 8.84 5.93
C LEU A 86 -7.45 9.22 4.64
N ASN A 87 -8.75 9.43 4.72
CA ASN A 87 -9.58 9.84 3.60
C ASN A 87 -10.36 11.10 3.98
N TYR A 88 -10.61 11.94 2.99
CA TYR A 88 -11.52 13.06 3.04
C TYR A 88 -12.40 13.06 1.80
N ARG A 89 -13.70 13.30 1.94
CA ARG A 89 -14.63 13.51 0.82
C ARG A 89 -15.56 14.69 1.12
N ASN A 90 -15.75 15.56 0.12
CA ASN A 90 -16.70 16.65 0.17
C ASN A 90 -17.11 17.10 -1.24
N GLY A 91 -18.42 17.15 -1.53
CA GLY A 91 -18.94 17.76 -2.76
C GLY A 91 -18.44 17.14 -4.07
N GLY A 92 -18.09 15.85 -4.07
CA GLY A 92 -17.47 15.15 -5.21
C GLY A 92 -15.94 15.18 -5.20
N PHE A 93 -15.31 16.10 -4.48
CA PHE A 93 -13.87 16.06 -4.24
C PHE A 93 -13.51 14.98 -3.24
N PHE A 94 -12.36 14.34 -3.46
CA PHE A 94 -11.79 13.38 -2.54
C PHE A 94 -10.29 13.57 -2.41
N ALA A 95 -9.76 13.22 -1.23
CA ALA A 95 -8.34 13.09 -0.97
C ALA A 95 -8.10 11.85 -0.10
N GLN A 96 -7.04 11.10 -0.40
CA GLN A 96 -6.66 9.89 0.31
C GLN A 96 -5.15 9.88 0.53
N TYR A 97 -4.74 9.63 1.75
CA TYR A 97 -3.38 9.29 2.10
C TYR A 97 -3.32 7.83 2.56
N ALA A 98 -2.30 7.10 2.11
CA ALA A 98 -1.98 5.79 2.64
C ALA A 98 -0.49 5.65 2.89
N GLY A 99 -0.14 5.06 4.04
CA GLY A 99 1.22 4.80 4.46
C GLY A 99 1.42 3.33 4.81
N LEU A 100 2.58 2.80 4.44
CA LEU A 100 3.11 1.51 4.86
C LEU A 100 4.46 1.74 5.52
N PHE A 101 4.69 1.13 6.67
CA PHE A 101 6.01 0.97 7.25
C PHE A 101 6.25 -0.51 7.59
N GLN A 102 7.41 -1.01 7.19
CA GLN A 102 7.83 -2.37 7.49
C GLN A 102 9.31 -2.41 7.80
N ARG A 103 9.65 -3.02 8.95
CA ARG A 103 11.05 -3.07 9.42
C ARG A 103 11.93 -3.88 8.47
N TYR A 104 11.42 -5.00 7.97
CA TYR A 104 12.08 -5.89 7.00
C TYR A 104 11.17 -6.04 5.78
N GLY A 105 11.47 -5.38 4.65
CA GLY A 105 10.50 -5.28 3.56
C GLY A 105 10.13 -6.62 2.90
N GLU A 106 9.03 -6.68 2.16
CA GLU A 106 8.61 -7.91 1.48
C GLU A 106 9.66 -8.48 0.51
N GLY A 107 9.85 -9.80 0.56
CA GLY A 107 10.84 -10.54 -0.24
C GLY A 107 12.16 -10.80 0.50
N THR A 108 12.17 -10.62 1.82
CA THR A 108 13.38 -10.73 2.64
C THR A 108 13.34 -11.99 3.52
N LYS A 109 14.21 -12.97 3.21
CA LYS A 109 14.56 -14.06 4.13
C LYS A 109 15.85 -13.73 4.88
N LYS A 110 15.83 -13.61 6.21
CA LYS A 110 16.96 -14.17 6.96
C LYS A 110 16.81 -15.69 6.87
N ILE A 111 17.61 -16.33 6.03
CA ILE A 111 17.83 -17.77 6.18
C ILE A 111 18.88 -17.92 7.26
N GLU A 112 18.45 -18.25 8.47
CA GLU A 112 19.34 -18.70 9.54
C GLU A 112 19.39 -20.22 9.44
N TYR A 113 20.29 -20.75 8.60
CA TYR A 113 20.69 -22.15 8.68
C TYR A 113 21.93 -22.24 9.54
N ASP A 114 21.89 -23.15 10.49
CA ASP A 114 23.06 -23.66 11.18
C ASP A 114 24.05 -24.19 10.11
N ASN A 115 25.15 -23.45 9.91
CA ASN A 115 26.35 -23.86 9.15
C ASN A 115 26.27 -24.18 7.63
N GLN A 116 25.38 -23.56 6.83
CA GLN A 116 25.47 -23.65 5.35
C GLN A 116 25.12 -22.32 4.66
N PHE A 117 26.12 -21.65 4.08
CA PHE A 117 25.93 -20.45 3.26
C PHE A 117 25.48 -20.82 1.84
N TYR A 118 24.16 -20.82 1.59
CA TYR A 118 23.63 -20.67 0.24
C TYR A 118 23.11 -19.24 0.05
N SER A 119 23.92 -18.41 -0.61
CA SER A 119 23.56 -17.08 -1.06
C SER A 119 22.59 -17.15 -2.24
N ILE A 120 21.33 -16.82 -2.03
CA ILE A 120 20.46 -16.33 -3.11
C ILE A 120 20.27 -14.83 -2.88
N PRO A 121 20.90 -13.95 -3.67
CA PRO A 121 20.83 -12.51 -3.48
C PRO A 121 19.56 -11.96 -4.13
N SER A 122 18.40 -12.06 -3.47
CA SER A 122 17.44 -10.97 -3.57
C SER A 122 17.87 -9.94 -2.53
N LEU A 123 18.29 -8.76 -3.01
CA LEU A 123 18.82 -7.70 -2.16
C LEU A 123 17.81 -7.40 -1.04
N PHE A 124 18.21 -7.71 0.19
CA PHE A 124 17.36 -7.49 1.35
C PHE A 124 17.10 -5.99 1.52
N VAL A 125 15.90 -5.61 1.96
CA VAL A 125 15.59 -4.22 2.29
C VAL A 125 15.11 -4.07 3.72
N GLU A 126 15.59 -3.04 4.41
CA GLU A 126 15.16 -2.65 5.74
C GLU A 126 14.50 -1.27 5.72
N LYS A 127 13.64 -1.03 6.71
CA LYS A 127 12.94 0.24 6.90
C LYS A 127 12.18 0.67 5.64
N LEU A 128 11.49 -0.29 5.02
CA LEU A 128 10.64 -0.01 3.88
C LEU A 128 9.53 0.92 4.33
N GLN A 129 9.42 2.07 3.67
CA GLN A 129 8.33 3.01 3.82
C GLN A 129 7.75 3.32 2.46
N VAL A 130 6.42 3.33 2.37
CA VAL A 130 5.68 3.73 1.17
C VAL A 130 4.63 4.74 1.58
N HIS A 131 4.62 5.88 0.89
CA HIS A 131 3.68 6.97 1.10
C HIS A 131 2.96 7.23 -0.21
N ARG A 132 1.63 7.26 -0.17
CA ARG A 132 0.83 7.59 -1.34
C ARG A 132 -0.20 8.65 -1.00
N LEU A 133 -0.28 9.66 -1.84
CA LEU A 133 -1.33 10.67 -1.82
C LEU A 133 -2.12 10.57 -3.13
N VAL A 134 -3.44 10.51 -3.03
CA VAL A 134 -4.36 10.51 -4.16
C VAL A 134 -5.39 11.60 -3.95
N GLY A 135 -5.64 12.41 -4.96
CA GLY A 135 -6.64 13.48 -4.90
C GLY A 135 -7.39 13.59 -6.21
N GLY A 136 -8.65 13.97 -6.16
CA GLY A 136 -9.47 14.00 -7.35
C GLY A 136 -10.88 14.53 -7.14
N TYR A 137 -11.66 14.35 -8.21
CA TYR A 137 -13.07 14.68 -8.29
C TYR A 137 -13.81 13.51 -8.94
N ASP A 138 -14.92 13.11 -8.34
CA ASP A 138 -15.76 12.01 -8.78
C ASP A 138 -17.23 12.37 -8.54
N ASN A 139 -17.82 13.08 -9.50
CA ASN A 139 -19.24 13.43 -9.53
C ASN A 139 -19.65 13.99 -10.90
N ASN A 140 -20.95 14.21 -11.14
CA ASN A 140 -21.47 14.93 -12.32
C ASN A 140 -20.94 14.39 -13.67
N ALA A 141 -20.92 13.07 -13.84
CA ALA A 141 -20.39 12.37 -15.01
C ALA A 141 -18.87 12.53 -15.26
N LEU A 142 -18.15 13.29 -14.43
CA LEU A 142 -16.71 13.50 -14.54
C LEU A 142 -15.98 12.76 -13.42
N TYR A 143 -14.97 11.99 -13.80
CA TYR A 143 -13.98 11.43 -12.91
C TYR A 143 -12.60 11.98 -13.28
N ALA A 144 -11.86 12.47 -12.29
CA ALA A 144 -10.47 12.86 -12.43
C ALA A 144 -9.71 12.52 -11.16
N SER A 145 -8.54 11.91 -11.30
CA SER A 145 -7.68 11.53 -10.18
C SER A 145 -6.21 11.74 -10.52
N VAL A 146 -5.45 12.21 -9.54
CA VAL A 146 -3.99 12.31 -9.59
C VAL A 146 -3.43 11.64 -8.34
N ALA A 147 -2.39 10.83 -8.53
CA ALA A 147 -1.71 10.10 -7.49
C ALA A 147 -0.21 10.37 -7.53
N ALA A 148 0.39 10.48 -6.35
CA ALA A 148 1.83 10.48 -6.15
C ALA A 148 2.19 9.41 -5.12
N GLN A 149 3.21 8.62 -5.43
CA GLN A 149 3.75 7.58 -4.55
C GLN A 149 5.25 7.78 -4.37
N GLN A 150 5.70 7.75 -3.12
CA GLN A 150 7.10 7.75 -2.74
C GLN A 150 7.39 6.47 -1.98
N GLN A 151 8.47 5.77 -2.35
CA GLN A 151 8.95 4.61 -1.63
C GLN A 151 10.43 4.75 -1.31
N ASP A 152 10.79 4.41 -0.08
CA ASP A 152 12.17 4.43 0.39
C ASP A 152 12.47 3.16 1.18
N ALA A 153 13.69 2.66 1.03
CA ALA A 153 14.21 1.57 1.83
C ALA A 153 15.73 1.62 1.90
N LYS A 154 16.32 0.87 2.83
CA LYS A 154 17.77 0.66 2.88
C LYS A 154 18.10 -0.73 2.37
N LEU A 155 19.08 -0.83 1.48
CA LEU A 155 19.63 -2.11 1.08
C LEU A 155 20.38 -2.73 2.27
N TYR A 156 20.00 -3.93 2.66
CA TYR A 156 20.66 -4.69 3.70
C TYR A 156 21.77 -5.55 3.07
N ARG A 157 23.02 -5.20 3.39
CA ARG A 157 24.22 -5.93 3.00
C ARG A 157 25.09 -6.19 4.22
N THR A 158 25.66 -7.38 4.31
CA THR A 158 26.47 -7.82 5.45
C THR A 158 27.85 -7.15 5.51
N TRP A 159 28.35 -6.55 4.40
CA TRP A 159 29.76 -6.16 4.26
C TRP A 159 30.05 -4.72 3.77
N HIS A 160 29.07 -3.99 3.23
CA HIS A 160 29.25 -2.59 2.80
C HIS A 160 27.99 -1.76 3.03
N ALA A 161 28.18 -0.44 3.14
CA ALA A 161 27.21 0.57 3.58
C ALA A 161 25.75 0.32 3.12
N ASN A 162 24.82 0.52 4.06
CA ASN A 162 23.36 0.48 3.87
C ASN A 162 22.89 1.56 2.88
N SER A 163 23.02 1.28 1.58
CA SER A 163 22.66 2.22 0.53
C SER A 163 21.17 2.55 0.58
N HIS A 164 20.85 3.84 0.47
CA HIS A 164 19.47 4.32 0.39
C HIS A 164 18.92 4.06 -1.01
N ASN A 165 17.75 3.45 -1.07
CA ASN A 165 17.01 3.23 -2.31
C ASN A 165 15.69 4.00 -2.23
N SER A 166 15.38 4.74 -3.29
CA SER A 166 14.27 5.68 -3.33
C SER A 166 13.67 5.71 -4.73
N GLN A 167 12.35 5.78 -4.82
CA GLN A 167 11.64 5.94 -6.08
C GLN A 167 10.38 6.75 -5.87
N THR A 168 10.15 7.70 -6.78
CA THR A 168 8.92 8.50 -6.87
C THR A 168 8.18 8.14 -8.14
N GLU A 169 6.86 7.94 -8.03
CA GLU A 169 5.97 7.63 -9.14
C GLU A 169 4.76 8.57 -9.09
N VAL A 170 4.25 8.95 -10.27
CA VAL A 170 3.04 9.75 -10.40
C VAL A 170 2.11 9.14 -11.45
N ALA A 171 0.81 9.26 -11.24
CA ALA A 171 -0.22 8.85 -12.20
C ALA A 171 -1.36 9.86 -12.24
N ALA A 172 -1.99 9.97 -13.40
CA ALA A 172 -3.20 10.75 -13.59
C ALA A 172 -4.19 9.96 -14.44
N THR A 173 -5.48 10.09 -14.14
CA THR A 173 -6.56 9.46 -14.91
C THR A 173 -7.74 10.42 -14.96
N ALA A 174 -8.35 10.55 -16.13
CA ALA A 174 -9.58 11.30 -16.32
C ALA A 174 -10.55 10.47 -17.17
N ALA A 175 -11.84 10.54 -16.84
CA ALA A 175 -12.90 9.88 -17.56
C ALA A 175 -14.16 10.73 -17.54
N TYR A 176 -14.96 10.64 -18.61
CA TYR A 176 -16.24 11.32 -18.72
C TYR A 176 -17.31 10.32 -19.16
N ARG A 177 -18.44 10.31 -18.48
CA ARG A 177 -19.58 9.46 -18.83
C ARG A 177 -20.48 10.16 -19.84
N PHE A 178 -20.68 9.52 -20.98
CA PHE A 178 -21.70 9.91 -21.96
C PHE A 178 -22.88 8.93 -21.86
N GLY A 179 -24.01 9.37 -21.31
CA GLY A 179 -25.21 8.55 -21.14
C GLY A 179 -25.84 8.66 -19.76
#